data_AF-A0A7U9XMJ3-F1
#
_entry.id   AF-A0A7U9XMJ3-F1
#
_cell.length_a   1.000
_cell.length_b   1.000
_cell.length_c   1.000
_cell.angle_alpha   90.00
_cell.angle_beta   90.00
_cell.angle_gamma   90.00
#
_symmetry.space_group_name_H-M   'P 1'
#
loop_
_entity.id
_entity.type
_entity.pdbx_description
1 polymer ?
#
loop_
_entity_poly.entity_id
_entity_poly.type
_entity_poly.pdbx_seq_one_letter_code
_entity_poly.pdbx_strand_id
1 'polypeptide(L)'
;MLYEDMTADYKKGNYVICGGDFNHNLKVGDQENAPEWAYPFPKETLPEGFQMAIDRVRDAEDVAHNTCRSAKTPYDEETTYTVTLDGFIVSDNVIVNFYQNMDWGYEFSDHDPVLMQFILD
;
A
#
# COMPACT_ATOMS: atom_id res chain seq x y z
N MET A 1 -8.30 8.27 -16.44
CA MET A 1 -8.19 8.27 -14.95
C MET A 1 -7.57 6.95 -14.53
N LEU A 2 -6.85 6.89 -13.40
CA LEU A 2 -6.03 5.73 -13.00
C LEU A 2 -6.72 4.36 -13.24
N TYR A 3 -7.92 4.13 -12.71
CA TYR A 3 -8.64 2.87 -12.88
C TYR A 3 -9.02 2.56 -14.32
N GLU A 4 -9.35 3.57 -15.12
CA GLU A 4 -9.67 3.41 -16.54
C GLU A 4 -8.43 2.98 -17.32
N ASP A 5 -7.27 3.60 -17.02
CA ASP A 5 -6.00 3.31 -17.68
C ASP A 5 -5.52 1.89 -17.33
N MET A 6 -5.58 1.53 -16.04
CA MET A 6 -5.30 0.17 -15.56
C MET A 6 -6.22 -0.87 -16.20
N THR A 7 -7.53 -0.62 -16.22
CA THR A 7 -8.52 -1.53 -16.81
C THR A 7 -8.31 -1.68 -18.32
N ALA A 8 -7.98 -0.59 -19.02
CA ALA A 8 -7.74 -0.61 -20.45
C ALA A 8 -6.50 -1.44 -20.81
N ASP A 9 -5.44 -1.37 -20.01
CA ASP A 9 -4.24 -2.19 -20.23
C ASP A 9 -4.46 -3.65 -19.84
N TYR A 10 -5.14 -3.93 -18.73
CA TYR A 10 -5.48 -5.30 -18.34
C TYR A 10 -6.35 -6.00 -19.41
N LYS A 11 -7.31 -5.30 -20.00
CA LYS A 11 -8.14 -5.82 -21.12
C LYS A 11 -7.37 -6.16 -22.39
N LYS A 12 -6.16 -5.63 -22.58
CA LYS A 12 -5.26 -6.01 -23.68
C LYS A 12 -4.47 -7.29 -23.38
N GLY A 13 -4.63 -7.87 -22.20
CA GLY A 13 -3.85 -9.01 -21.71
C GLY A 13 -2.53 -8.62 -21.05
N ASN A 14 -2.31 -7.34 -20.74
CA ASN A 14 -1.11 -6.90 -20.03
C ASN A 14 -1.20 -7.25 -18.53
N TYR A 15 -0.04 -7.38 -17.90
CA TYR A 15 0.11 -7.43 -16.45
C TYR A 15 0.18 -5.99 -15.92
N VAL A 16 -0.61 -5.65 -14.91
CA VAL A 16 -0.70 -4.28 -14.39
C VAL A 16 -0.32 -4.26 -12.91
N ILE A 17 0.69 -3.46 -12.60
CA ILE A 17 1.11 -3.11 -11.24
C ILE A 17 1.07 -1.59 -11.14
N CYS A 18 0.28 -1.06 -10.21
CA CYS A 18 0.21 0.36 -9.89
C CYS A 18 0.74 0.57 -8.48
N GLY A 19 1.97 1.09 -8.37
CA GLY A 19 2.60 1.42 -7.09
C GLY A 19 2.51 2.91 -6.77
N GLY A 20 2.32 3.25 -5.50
CA GLY A 20 2.37 4.63 -5.04
C GLY A 20 1.82 4.83 -3.63
N ASP A 21 1.84 6.10 -3.22
CA ASP A 21 1.11 6.62 -2.07
C ASP A 21 -0.34 6.89 -2.48
N PHE A 22 -1.28 6.20 -1.85
CA PHE A 22 -2.71 6.37 -2.10
C PHE A 22 -3.36 7.42 -1.19
N ASN A 23 -2.60 8.00 -0.26
CA ASN A 23 -3.05 8.95 0.75
C ASN A 23 -4.29 8.46 1.52
N HIS A 24 -4.35 7.13 1.71
CA HIS A 24 -5.39 6.41 2.43
C HIS A 24 -4.75 5.24 3.17
N ASN A 25 -5.24 4.92 4.37
CA ASN A 25 -4.78 3.78 5.14
C ASN A 25 -5.12 2.47 4.42
N LEU A 26 -4.10 1.71 4.03
CA LEU A 26 -4.24 0.44 3.31
C LEU A 26 -4.48 -0.76 4.25
N LYS A 27 -4.14 -0.62 5.54
CA LYS A 27 -4.34 -1.67 6.55
C LYS A 27 -5.81 -1.75 6.97
N VAL A 28 -6.26 -2.96 7.27
CA VAL A 28 -7.57 -3.20 7.90
C VAL A 28 -7.42 -2.99 9.40
N GLY A 29 -8.04 -1.95 9.98
CA GLY A 29 -7.87 -1.66 11.40
C GLY A 29 -8.49 -0.33 11.82
N ASP A 30 -8.74 -0.22 13.12
CA ASP A 30 -9.68 0.73 13.72
C ASP A 30 -9.32 2.20 13.51
N GLN A 31 -10.36 3.02 13.37
CA GLN A 31 -10.34 4.44 12.99
C GLN A 31 -10.17 5.39 14.18
N GLU A 32 -10.02 4.87 15.41
CA GLU A 32 -10.01 5.71 16.60
C GLU A 32 -8.86 6.73 16.52
N ASN A 33 -9.24 7.99 16.30
CA ASN A 33 -8.35 9.15 16.20
C ASN A 33 -7.47 9.21 14.93
N ALA A 34 -7.85 8.53 13.84
CA ALA A 34 -7.19 8.71 12.56
C ALA A 34 -7.35 10.16 12.06
N PRO A 35 -6.27 10.85 11.64
CA PRO A 35 -6.36 12.17 11.03
C PRO A 35 -7.22 12.16 9.75
N GLU A 36 -7.81 13.30 9.38
CA GLU A 36 -8.63 13.45 8.16
C GLU A 36 -7.89 13.09 6.86
N TRP A 37 -6.56 13.00 6.87
CA TRP A 37 -5.79 12.60 5.70
C TRP A 37 -5.52 11.09 5.65
N ALA A 38 -5.88 10.33 6.68
CA ALA A 38 -5.61 8.89 6.81
C ALA A 38 -6.90 8.05 6.73
N TYR A 39 -7.80 8.41 5.82
CA TYR A 39 -9.03 7.63 5.59
C TYR A 39 -8.72 6.23 5.07
N PRO A 40 -9.55 5.20 5.35
CA PRO A 40 -9.35 3.87 4.80
C PRO A 40 -9.38 3.90 3.28
N PHE A 41 -8.51 3.11 2.64
CA PHE A 41 -8.55 2.96 1.20
C PHE A 41 -9.87 2.30 0.79
N PRO A 42 -10.64 2.87 -0.16
CA PRO A 42 -11.94 2.37 -0.56
C PRO A 42 -11.78 1.16 -1.51
N LYS A 43 -11.38 0.01 -0.97
CA LYS A 43 -11.07 -1.21 -1.72
C LYS A 43 -12.22 -1.68 -2.61
N GLU A 44 -13.46 -1.40 -2.22
CA GLU A 44 -14.68 -1.68 -2.98
C GLU A 44 -14.80 -0.90 -4.29
N THR A 45 -14.00 0.17 -4.46
CA THR A 45 -13.97 0.96 -5.71
C THR A 45 -13.01 0.38 -6.75
N LEU A 46 -12.18 -0.60 -6.37
CA LEU A 46 -11.23 -1.22 -7.30
C LEU A 46 -11.99 -1.89 -8.45
N PRO A 47 -11.53 -1.72 -9.70
CA PRO A 47 -12.14 -2.36 -10.85
C PRO A 47 -12.01 -3.89 -10.76
N GLU A 48 -12.96 -4.61 -11.38
CA GLU A 48 -12.91 -6.07 -11.47
C GLU A 48 -11.56 -6.53 -12.06
N GLY A 49 -10.98 -7.56 -11.44
CA GLY A 49 -9.68 -8.09 -11.83
C GLY A 49 -8.49 -7.41 -11.14
N PHE A 50 -8.73 -6.55 -10.15
CA PHE A 50 -7.69 -5.86 -9.39
C PHE A 50 -7.89 -6.01 -7.87
N GLN A 51 -6.78 -5.97 -7.15
CA GLN A 51 -6.75 -5.99 -5.67
C GLN A 51 -5.52 -5.26 -5.13
N MET A 52 -5.53 -4.94 -3.85
CA MET A 52 -4.32 -4.45 -3.17
C MET A 52 -3.35 -5.62 -2.94
N ALA A 53 -2.07 -5.43 -3.25
CA ALA A 53 -1.05 -6.44 -3.02
C ALA A 53 -0.84 -6.75 -1.53
N ILE A 54 -1.13 -5.79 -0.64
CA ILE A 54 -1.08 -5.98 0.82
C ILE A 54 -2.03 -7.09 1.29
N ASP A 55 -3.10 -7.37 0.53
CA ASP A 55 -4.05 -8.45 0.83
C ASP A 55 -3.50 -9.85 0.49
N ARG A 56 -2.30 -9.92 -0.12
CA ARG A 56 -1.59 -11.17 -0.45
C ARG A 56 -0.48 -11.52 0.55
N VAL A 57 -0.31 -10.70 1.59
CA VAL A 57 0.66 -10.92 2.65
C VAL A 57 0.36 -12.22 3.40
N ARG A 58 1.41 -12.96 3.75
CA ARG A 58 1.29 -14.26 4.44
C ARG A 58 1.53 -14.16 5.94
N ASP A 59 2.44 -13.27 6.33
CA ASP A 59 2.81 -13.04 7.73
C ASP A 59 2.44 -11.60 8.11
N ALA A 60 1.70 -11.42 9.20
CA ALA A 60 1.26 -10.08 9.60
C ALA A 60 2.47 -9.18 9.95
N GLU A 61 3.57 -9.80 10.37
CA GLU A 61 4.83 -9.17 10.72
C GLU A 61 5.49 -8.49 9.52
N ASP A 62 5.29 -9.02 8.30
CA ASP A 62 5.80 -8.41 7.06
C ASP A 62 5.19 -7.03 6.82
N VAL A 63 4.03 -6.74 7.42
CA VAL A 63 3.34 -5.45 7.31
C VAL A 63 3.08 -4.83 8.67
N ALA A 64 3.76 -5.25 9.74
CA ALA A 64 3.60 -4.63 11.06
C ALA A 64 4.00 -3.15 11.00
N HIS A 65 5.13 -2.85 10.35
CA HIS A 65 5.62 -1.48 10.14
C HIS A 65 4.67 -0.66 9.26
N ASN A 66 4.60 0.65 9.53
CA ASN A 66 3.84 1.59 8.74
C ASN A 66 4.73 2.27 7.70
N THR A 67 4.19 2.54 6.52
CA THR A 67 5.00 3.08 5.42
C THR A 67 5.18 4.58 5.51
N CYS A 68 4.37 5.30 6.31
CA CYS A 68 4.41 6.75 6.40
C CYS A 68 4.31 7.20 7.87
N ARG A 69 5.01 8.28 8.20
CA ARG A 69 4.91 8.98 9.48
C ARG A 69 4.47 10.43 9.29
N SER A 70 3.89 11.02 10.32
CA SER A 70 3.56 12.45 10.31
C SER A 70 4.84 13.31 10.19
N ALA A 71 4.91 14.15 9.15
CA ALA A 71 6.00 15.09 8.92
C ALA A 71 5.93 16.42 9.71
N LYS A 72 4.95 16.57 10.62
CA LYS A 72 4.71 17.83 11.35
C LYS A 72 5.81 18.20 12.35
N THR A 73 6.47 17.20 12.93
CA THR A 73 7.56 17.33 13.90
C THR A 73 8.71 16.39 13.52
N PRO A 74 9.91 16.54 14.11
CA PRO A 74 10.93 15.50 14.05
C PRO A 74 10.33 14.14 14.47
N TYR A 75 10.80 13.07 13.83
CA TYR A 75 10.36 11.72 14.14
C TYR A 75 10.79 11.33 15.56
N ASP A 76 9.85 10.72 16.27
CA ASP A 76 9.98 10.13 17.60
C ASP A 76 9.15 8.84 17.59
N GLU A 77 9.82 7.70 17.81
CA GLU A 77 9.25 6.37 17.67
C GLU A 77 8.07 6.12 18.62
N GLU A 78 8.09 6.72 19.82
CA GLU A 78 7.08 6.52 20.84
C GLU A 78 5.81 7.36 20.61
N THR A 79 5.95 8.53 19.97
CA THR A 79 4.88 9.54 19.93
C THR A 79 4.42 9.92 18.52
N THR A 80 5.22 9.64 17.49
CA THR A 80 4.87 10.06 16.13
C THR A 80 3.76 9.17 15.57
N TYR A 81 2.70 9.80 15.09
CA TYR A 81 1.65 9.09 14.36
C TYR A 81 2.22 8.49 13.06
N THR A 82 1.92 7.21 12.83
CA THR A 82 2.32 6.47 11.63
C THR A 82 1.11 5.76 11.01
N VAL A 83 1.16 5.52 9.70
CA VAL A 83 0.09 4.88 8.93
C VAL A 83 0.67 4.26 7.66
N THR A 84 -0.01 3.25 7.10
CA THR A 84 0.38 2.63 5.83
C THR A 84 -0.41 3.25 4.69
N LEU A 85 0.22 4.09 3.88
CA LEU A 85 -0.39 4.73 2.70
C LEU A 85 0.15 4.19 1.38
N ASP A 86 1.36 3.63 1.42
CA ASP A 86 2.12 3.20 0.27
C ASP A 86 1.88 1.72 0.01
N GLY A 87 1.74 1.37 -1.26
CA GLY A 87 1.58 -0.02 -1.64
C GLY A 87 1.40 -0.19 -3.13
N PHE A 88 0.83 -1.33 -3.50
CA PHE A 88 0.59 -1.70 -4.89
C PHE A 88 -0.85 -2.15 -5.09
N ILE A 89 -1.49 -1.72 -6.18
CA ILE A 89 -2.64 -2.40 -6.77
C ILE A 89 -2.11 -3.31 -7.88
N VAL A 90 -2.56 -4.56 -7.90
CA VAL A 90 -2.13 -5.57 -8.88
C VAL A 90 -3.33 -6.19 -9.58
N SER A 91 -3.19 -6.46 -10.89
CA SER A 91 -4.17 -7.24 -11.62
C SER A 91 -4.09 -8.73 -11.25
N ASP A 92 -5.17 -9.49 -11.43
CA ASP A 92 -5.28 -10.90 -11.02
C ASP A 92 -4.29 -11.84 -11.71
N ASN A 93 -3.77 -11.45 -12.89
CA ASN A 93 -2.72 -12.20 -13.58
C ASN A 93 -1.31 -11.94 -13.01
N VAL A 94 -1.13 -11.04 -12.03
CA VAL A 94 0.15 -10.86 -11.33
C VAL A 94 0.18 -11.71 -10.07
N ILE A 95 1.14 -12.63 -9.97
CA ILE A 95 1.32 -13.46 -8.77
C ILE A 95 2.26 -12.75 -7.81
N VAL A 96 1.74 -12.30 -6.66
CA VAL A 96 2.56 -11.75 -5.57
C VAL A 96 3.12 -12.90 -4.73
N ASN A 97 4.44 -13.10 -4.76
CA ASN A 97 5.10 -14.17 -3.99
C ASN A 97 5.73 -13.67 -2.68
N PHE A 98 5.99 -12.36 -2.56
CA PHE A 98 6.51 -11.72 -1.36
C PHE A 98 6.04 -10.25 -1.30
N TYR A 99 5.74 -9.77 -0.09
CA TYR A 99 5.37 -8.38 0.18
C TYR A 99 5.83 -8.01 1.59
N GLN A 100 6.49 -6.87 1.75
CA GLN A 100 6.94 -6.37 3.05
C GLN A 100 6.94 -4.83 3.09
N ASN A 101 6.48 -4.27 4.20
CA ASN A 101 6.76 -2.87 4.57
C ASN A 101 8.12 -2.83 5.26
N MET A 102 9.10 -2.18 4.64
CA MET A 102 10.46 -2.14 5.16
C MET A 102 10.54 -1.18 6.34
N ASP A 103 11.08 -1.61 7.48
CA ASP A 103 11.33 -0.73 8.63
C ASP A 103 12.73 -0.12 8.53
N TRP A 104 12.81 1.11 8.02
CA TRP A 104 14.04 1.90 7.94
C TRP A 104 14.02 3.04 8.96
N GLY A 105 13.09 3.02 9.91
CA GLY A 105 12.93 4.07 10.92
C GLY A 105 12.71 5.47 10.33
N TYR A 106 12.21 5.58 9.10
CA TYR A 106 12.02 6.86 8.40
C TYR A 106 13.30 7.69 8.26
N GLU A 107 14.47 7.04 8.17
CA GLU A 107 15.78 7.70 8.16
C GLU A 107 15.97 8.62 6.93
N PHE A 108 15.43 8.21 5.79
CA PHE A 108 15.69 8.88 4.50
C PHE A 108 14.50 9.70 3.96
N SER A 109 13.32 9.51 4.54
CA SER A 109 12.06 10.11 4.09
C SER A 109 11.01 9.95 5.20
N ASP A 110 9.94 10.75 5.18
CA ASP A 110 8.74 10.47 5.99
C ASP A 110 7.97 9.23 5.51
N HIS A 111 8.40 8.64 4.39
CA HIS A 111 7.95 7.35 3.88
C HIS A 111 9.08 6.31 3.86
N ASP A 112 8.78 5.11 4.36
CA ASP A 112 9.64 3.94 4.23
C ASP A 112 9.23 3.05 3.03
N PRO A 113 10.18 2.30 2.43
CA PRO A 113 9.91 1.53 1.22
C PRO A 113 8.91 0.38 1.44
N VAL A 114 8.13 0.10 0.40
CA VAL A 114 7.37 -1.15 0.27
C VAL A 114 8.06 -2.05 -0.75
N LEU A 115 8.41 -3.26 -0.33
CA LEU A 115 9.03 -4.27 -1.19
C LEU A 115 7.99 -5.29 -1.61
N MET A 116 7.84 -5.48 -2.93
CA MET A 116 7.03 -6.56 -3.51
C MET A 116 7.87 -7.36 -4.49
N GLN A 117 7.79 -8.68 -4.41
CA GLN A 117 8.26 -9.57 -5.47
C GLN A 117 7.05 -10.19 -6.16
N PHE A 118 7.15 -10.40 -7.46
CA PHE A 118 6.08 -10.93 -8.27
C PHE A 118 6.58 -11.85 -9.38
N ILE A 119 5.67 -12.67 -9.89
CA ILE A 119 5.86 -13.57 -11.02
C ILE A 119 4.80 -13.22 -12.08
N LEU A 120 5.21 -13.22 -13.34
CA LEU A 120 4.33 -13.09 -14.52
C LEU A 120 4.39 -14.42 -15.27
N ASP A 121 3.24 -15.04 -15.52
CA ASP A 121 3.13 -16.33 -16.21
C ASP A 121 2.92 -16.19 -17.73
#